data_AF-A0A6A8LLP6-F1
#
_entry.id   AF-A0A6A8LLP6-F1
#
_cell.length_a   1.000
_cell.length_b   1.000
_cell.length_c   1.000
_cell.angle_alpha   90.00
_cell.angle_beta   90.00
_cell.angle_gamma   90.00
#
_symmetry.space_group_name_H-M   'P 1'
#
loop_
_entity.id
_entity.type
_entity.pdbx_description
1 polymer ?
#
loop_
_entity_poly.entity_id
_entity_poly.type
_entity_poly.pdbx_seq_one_letter_code
_entity_poly.pdbx_strand_id
1 'polypeptide(L)' 'FPLTEEDIIVLKSSFSFDASIWQLFWWTMSGASVYLLPAGWEKDPVQMIEAFSSEKVTTAHFIPAMVNSFLDAMETEP' A
#
# COMPACT_ATOMS: atom_id res chain seq x y z
N PHE A 1 0.20 15.68 -7.74
CA PHE A 1 0.97 14.83 -6.82
C PHE A 1 2.12 14.20 -7.60
N PRO A 2 3.33 14.76 -7.54
CA PRO A 2 4.49 14.02 -7.99
C PRO A 2 4.90 13.01 -6.91
N LEU A 3 5.13 11.76 -7.28
CA LEU A 3 6.01 10.88 -6.51
C LEU A 3 7.43 11.38 -6.64
N THR A 4 8.19 11.21 -5.58
CA THR A 4 9.60 11.54 -5.48
C THR A 4 10.43 10.28 -5.21
N GLU A 5 11.74 10.40 -5.28
CA GLU A 5 12.67 9.31 -4.96
C GLU A 5 12.62 8.86 -3.49
N GLU A 6 12.07 9.69 -2.60
CA GLU A 6 11.89 9.38 -1.18
C GLU A 6 10.64 8.54 -0.90
N ASP A 7 9.76 8.38 -1.90
CA ASP A 7 8.50 7.68 -1.72
C ASP A 7 8.64 6.15 -1.83
N ILE A 8 7.82 5.46 -1.03
CA ILE A 8 7.68 4.01 -1.05
C ILE A 8 6.21 3.68 -1.30
N ILE A 9 5.92 3.12 -2.47
CA ILE A 9 4.57 2.66 -2.83
C ILE A 9 4.40 1.21 -2.37
N VAL A 10 3.22 0.86 -1.85
CA VAL A 10 2.85 -0.56 -1.68
C VAL A 10 2.22 -1.15 -2.95
N LEU A 11 2.76 -2.26 -3.45
CA LEU A 11 2.09 -3.13 -4.41
C LEU A 11 1.33 -4.21 -3.63
N LYS A 12 0.00 -4.09 -3.61
CA LYS A 12 -0.91 -5.07 -2.98
C LYS A 12 -2.09 -5.48 -3.86
N SER A 13 -2.41 -4.69 -4.87
CA SER A 13 -3.52 -4.98 -5.76
C SER A 13 -3.18 -6.19 -6.63
N SER A 14 -4.14 -7.10 -6.80
CA SER A 14 -3.98 -8.19 -7.78
C SER A 14 -3.78 -7.61 -9.18
N PHE A 15 -2.87 -8.23 -9.95
CA PHE A 15 -2.53 -7.82 -11.32
C PHE A 15 -3.74 -7.85 -12.28
N SER A 16 -4.81 -8.55 -11.91
CA SER A 16 -6.06 -8.59 -12.67
C SER A 16 -6.93 -7.33 -12.51
N PHE A 17 -6.61 -6.44 -11.57
CA PHE A 17 -7.29 -5.15 -11.39
C PHE A 17 -6.44 -4.01 -11.97
N ASP A 18 -7.10 -3.04 -12.60
CA ASP A 18 -6.48 -1.85 -13.20
C ASP A 18 -5.69 -1.00 -12.19
N ALA A 19 -6.12 -0.96 -10.94
CA ALA A 19 -5.40 -0.31 -9.84
C ALA A 19 -3.98 -0.85 -9.61
N SER A 20 -3.65 -2.06 -10.10
CA SER A 20 -2.29 -2.59 -10.04
C SER A 20 -1.33 -1.89 -11.02
N ILE A 21 -1.84 -1.32 -12.12
CA ILE A 21 -1.00 -0.77 -13.20
C ILE A 21 -0.08 0.32 -12.67
N TRP A 22 -0.62 1.30 -11.93
CA TRP A 22 0.21 2.37 -11.42
C TRP A 22 1.13 1.90 -10.28
N GLN A 23 0.74 0.90 -9.50
CA GLN A 23 1.60 0.29 -8.47
C GLN A 23 2.78 -0.46 -9.11
N LEU A 24 2.59 -1.02 -10.30
CA LEU A 24 3.63 -1.74 -11.04
C LEU A 24 4.65 -0.80 -11.70
N PHE A 25 4.20 0.35 -12.22
CA PHE A 25 5.05 1.17 -13.11
C PHE A 25 5.43 2.55 -12.55
N TRP A 26 4.58 3.20 -11.75
CA TRP A 26 4.77 4.63 -11.45
C TRP A 26 6.06 4.92 -10.67
N TRP A 27 6.39 4.09 -9.68
CA TRP A 27 7.61 4.23 -8.89
C TRP A 27 8.88 4.23 -9.75
N THR A 28 8.95 3.34 -10.75
CA THR A 28 10.10 3.23 -11.65
C THR A 28 10.34 4.51 -12.46
N MET A 29 9.27 5.20 -12.86
CA MET A 29 9.35 6.43 -13.64
C MET A 29 9.74 7.64 -12.79
N SER A 30 9.50 7.58 -11.48
CA SER A 30 9.75 8.66 -10.53
C SER A 30 11.04 8.47 -9.71
N GLY A 31 11.73 7.34 -9.86
CA GLY A 31 12.91 7.00 -9.03
C GLY A 31 12.56 6.59 -7.60
N ALA A 32 11.27 6.35 -7.32
CA ALA A 32 10.77 5.92 -6.02
C ALA A 32 11.07 4.42 -5.77
N SER A 33 10.65 3.90 -4.62
CA SER A 33 10.73 2.46 -4.32
C SER A 33 9.34 1.81 -4.24
N VAL A 34 9.31 0.47 -4.39
CA VAL A 34 8.08 -0.31 -4.19
C VAL A 34 8.29 -1.37 -3.11
N TYR A 35 7.34 -1.45 -2.20
CA TYR A 35 7.21 -2.53 -1.23
C TYR A 35 6.22 -3.57 -1.74
N LEU A 36 6.66 -4.82 -1.85
CA LEU A 36 5.83 -5.95 -2.25
C LEU A 36 5.14 -6.50 -1.00
N LEU A 37 3.84 -6.25 -0.88
CA LEU A 37 3.08 -6.76 0.26
C LEU A 37 3.04 -8.31 0.19
N PRO A 38 3.33 -9.03 1.28
CA PRO A 38 3.23 -10.48 1.30
C PRO A 38 1.82 -10.96 0.94
N ALA A 39 1.75 -12.07 0.21
CA ALA A 39 0.47 -12.59 -0.27
C ALA A 39 -0.48 -12.94 0.89
N GLY A 40 -1.72 -12.49 0.80
CA GLY A 40 -2.77 -12.69 1.80
C GLY A 40 -2.83 -11.57 2.84
N TRP A 41 -1.78 -10.77 3.00
CA TRP A 41 -1.76 -9.66 3.97
C TRP A 41 -2.64 -8.50 3.52
N GLU A 42 -2.99 -8.42 2.23
CA GLU A 42 -3.92 -7.41 1.73
C GLU A 42 -5.35 -7.54 2.30
N LYS A 43 -5.64 -8.62 3.02
CA LYS A 43 -6.94 -8.87 3.68
C LYS A 43 -6.88 -8.66 5.19
N ASP A 44 -5.70 -8.43 5.75
CA ASP A 44 -5.46 -8.29 7.18
C ASP A 44 -4.99 -6.85 7.48
N PRO A 45 -5.90 -5.96 7.94
CA PRO A 45 -5.57 -4.59 8.27
C PRO A 45 -4.41 -4.43 9.25
N VAL A 46 -4.32 -5.30 10.25
CA VAL A 46 -3.29 -5.23 11.31
C VAL A 46 -1.91 -5.50 10.71
N GLN A 47 -1.79 -6.58 9.94
CA GLN A 47 -0.55 -6.90 9.23
C GLN A 47 -0.13 -5.78 8.27
N MET A 48 -1.09 -5.12 7.62
CA MET A 48 -0.75 -3.97 6.78
C MET A 48 -0.29 -2.76 7.58
N ILE A 49 -0.89 -2.45 8.73
CA ILE A 49 -0.47 -1.33 9.60
C ILE A 49 0.97 -1.56 10.05
N GLU A 50 1.29 -2.76 10.54
CA GLU A 50 2.64 -3.16 10.94
C GLU A 50 3.63 -3.04 9.77
N ALA A 51 3.26 -3.54 8.59
CA ALA A 51 4.09 -3.47 7.39
C ALA A 51 4.32 -2.03 6.93
N PHE A 52 3.28 -1.18 6.91
CA PHE A 52 3.39 0.19 6.45
C PHE A 52 4.29 1.03 7.36
N SER A 53 4.20 0.79 8.67
CA SER A 53 5.05 1.44 9.67
C SER A 53 6.51 0.98 9.57
N SER A 54 6.74 -0.34 9.53
CA SER A 54 8.10 -0.91 9.50
C SER A 54 8.85 -0.62 8.20
N GLU A 55 8.16 -0.69 7.07
CA GLU A 55 8.73 -0.51 5.73
C GLU A 55 8.62 0.93 5.21
N LYS A 56 8.07 1.84 6.03
CA LYS A 56 7.92 3.28 5.74
C LYS A 56 7.16 3.55 4.43
N VAL A 57 6.08 2.81 4.20
CA VAL A 57 5.20 3.02 3.04
C VAL A 57 4.63 4.45 3.09
N THR A 58 4.85 5.23 2.03
CA THR A 58 4.37 6.62 1.93
C THR A 58 3.10 6.74 1.10
N THR A 59 2.89 5.79 0.17
CA THR A 59 1.78 5.84 -0.80
C THR A 59 1.07 4.49 -0.89
N ALA A 60 -0.24 4.48 -0.64
CA ALA A 60 -1.07 3.28 -0.70
C ALA A 60 -2.42 3.52 -1.40
N HIS A 61 -2.97 2.46 -2.00
CA HIS A 61 -4.28 2.46 -2.63
C HIS A 61 -5.30 1.68 -1.80
N PHE A 62 -6.49 2.23 -1.64
CA PHE A 62 -7.60 1.49 -1.03
C PHE A 62 -8.86 1.58 -1.88
N ILE A 63 -9.57 0.46 -1.96
CA ILE A 63 -10.99 0.49 -2.30
C ILE A 63 -11.79 0.95 -1.06
N PRO A 64 -13.00 1.53 -1.23
CA PRO A 64 -13.76 2.09 -0.11
C PRO A 64 -14.01 1.11 1.04
N ALA A 65 -14.36 -0.15 0.76
CA ALA A 65 -14.59 -1.13 1.81
C ALA A 65 -13.32 -1.42 2.65
N MET A 66 -12.16 -1.44 2.00
CA MET A 66 -10.90 -1.77 2.63
C MET A 66 -10.34 -0.61 3.47
N VAL A 67 -10.54 0.64 3.05
CA VAL A 67 -10.09 1.78 3.85
C VAL A 67 -10.85 1.86 5.17
N ASN A 68 -12.15 1.52 5.19
CA ASN A 68 -12.93 1.49 6.42
C ASN A 68 -12.37 0.45 7.40
N SER A 69 -12.18 -0.80 6.96
CA SER A 69 -11.59 -1.84 7.81
C SER A 69 -10.18 -1.50 8.29
N PHE A 70 -9.41 -0.77 7.48
CA PHE A 70 -8.09 -0.28 7.86
C PHE A 70 -8.15 0.77 8.96
N LEU A 71 -9.04 1.75 8.83
CA LEU A 71 -9.24 2.80 9.85
C LEU A 71 -9.79 2.21 11.16
N ASP A 72 -10.75 1.29 11.08
CA ASP A 72 -11.31 0.61 12.25
C ASP A 72 -10.21 -0.14 13.04
N ALA A 73 -9.29 -0.80 12.33
CA ALA A 73 -8.16 -1.48 12.95
C ALA A 73 -7.18 -0.50 13.62
N MET A 74 -6.89 0.63 12.99
CA MET A 74 -6.04 1.69 13.58
C MET A 74 -6.64 2.32 14.84
N GLU A 75 -7.97 2.41 14.94
CA GLU A 75 -8.63 2.94 16.14
C GLU A 75 -8.66 1.93 17.30
N THR A 76 -8.54 0.64 16.98
CA THR A 76 -8.61 -0.45 17.97
C THR A 76 -7.23 -0.81 18.54
N GLU A 77 -6.15 -0.54 17.80
CA GLU A 77 -4.77 -0.66 18.28
C GLU A 77 -4.31 0.64 18.98
N PRO A 78 -3.89 0.59 20.27
CA PRO A 78 -3.39 1.76 20.99
C PRO A 78 -2.00 2.23 20.55
#